data_AF-A0A2N2TS97-F1
#
_entry.id   AF-A0A2N2TS97-F1
#
_cell.length_a   1.000
_cell.length_b   1.000
_cell.length_c   1.000
_cell.angle_alpha   90.00
_cell.angle_beta   90.00
_cell.angle_gamma   90.00
#
_symmetry.space_group_name_H-M   'P 1'
#
loop_
_entity.id
_entity.type
_entity.pdbx_description
1 polymer ?
#
loop_
_entity_poly.entity_id
_entity_poly.type
_entity_poly.pdbx_seq_one_letter_code
_entity_poly.pdbx_strand_id
1 'polypeptide(L)'
;MRNITVAIDVMGGDHGPHVTVPAAIRCLARHPDLNVILVGPQDIIAAELKARRARSGPRLIVRHASQVVAMDEAPALALRGKKDSSMRVAIDLVKSGEADACVSAGNTGALMATARFVLKTLPGIDRPAIAAVMPTIKGHALVLDMGANVDCTAEHLLQFGIMGAMLVSAVEHIP
;
A
#
# COMPACT_ATOMS: atom_id res chain seq x y z
N MET A 1 -2.14 -20.08 -12.62
CA MET A 1 -2.35 -19.04 -11.60
C MET A 1 -2.05 -17.69 -12.25
N ARG A 2 -2.77 -16.62 -11.89
CA ARG A 2 -2.56 -15.29 -12.47
C ARG A 2 -1.35 -14.65 -11.77
N ASN A 3 -0.41 -14.12 -12.54
CA ASN A 3 0.70 -13.33 -11.98
C ASN A 3 0.13 -12.07 -11.32
N ILE A 4 0.60 -11.73 -10.12
CA ILE A 4 0.18 -10.55 -9.35
C ILE A 4 1.34 -9.58 -9.28
N THR A 5 1.10 -8.31 -9.62
CA THR A 5 2.11 -7.25 -9.54
C THR A 5 1.80 -6.30 -8.39
N VAL A 6 2.76 -6.13 -7.47
CA VAL A 6 2.63 -5.23 -6.31
C VAL A 6 3.63 -4.08 -6.42
N ALA A 7 3.13 -2.84 -6.41
CA ALA A 7 3.95 -1.64 -6.29
C ALA A 7 4.29 -1.38 -4.82
N ILE A 8 5.56 -1.18 -4.50
CA ILE A 8 6.02 -0.96 -3.14
C ILE A 8 6.69 0.42 -3.07
N ASP A 9 6.10 1.32 -2.29
CA ASP A 9 6.77 2.56 -1.87
C ASP A 9 7.92 2.19 -0.94
N VAL A 10 9.15 2.25 -1.45
CA VAL A 10 10.33 1.82 -0.69
C VAL A 10 10.80 2.86 0.33
N MET A 11 10.30 4.10 0.24
CA MET A 11 10.76 5.21 1.07
C MET A 11 9.94 5.36 2.35
N GLY A 12 8.76 4.75 2.40
CA GLY A 12 7.91 4.76 3.59
C GLY A 12 8.48 3.99 4.77
N GLY A 13 8.21 4.48 5.97
CA GLY A 13 8.56 3.86 7.25
C GLY A 13 9.92 4.30 7.80
N ASP A 14 10.13 4.09 9.09
CA ASP A 14 11.27 4.63 9.85
C ASP A 14 12.65 4.21 9.29
N HIS A 15 12.72 3.01 8.69
CA HIS A 15 13.94 2.44 8.15
C HIS A 15 13.98 2.43 6.61
N GLY A 16 12.89 2.88 5.96
CA GLY A 16 12.71 3.01 4.52
C GLY A 16 13.32 1.87 3.68
N PRO A 17 14.16 2.18 2.68
CA PRO A 17 14.57 1.22 1.66
C PRO A 17 15.49 0.10 2.22
N HIS A 18 16.17 0.35 3.34
CA HIS A 18 17.04 -0.65 3.98
C HIS A 18 16.29 -1.89 4.47
N VAL A 19 15.01 -1.75 4.86
CA VAL A 19 14.17 -2.89 5.28
C VAL A 19 13.24 -3.36 4.16
N THR A 20 12.73 -2.42 3.35
CA THR A 20 11.70 -2.71 2.36
C THR A 20 12.26 -3.44 1.14
N VAL A 21 13.43 -3.04 0.62
CA VAL A 21 14.08 -3.72 -0.51
C VAL A 21 14.44 -5.19 -0.21
N PRO A 22 15.10 -5.55 0.91
CA PRO A 22 15.35 -6.96 1.20
C PRO A 22 14.07 -7.74 1.46
N ALA A 23 13.05 -7.14 2.07
CA ALA A 23 11.76 -7.80 2.25
C ALA A 23 11.11 -8.15 0.90
N ALA A 24 11.13 -7.23 -0.06
CA ALA A 24 10.64 -7.46 -1.42
C ALA A 24 11.40 -8.62 -2.12
N ILE A 25 12.73 -8.64 -2.03
CA ILE A 25 13.56 -9.72 -2.60
C ILE A 25 13.19 -11.08 -1.97
N ARG A 26 13.08 -11.13 -0.63
CA ARG A 26 12.67 -12.37 0.07
C ARG A 26 11.24 -12.79 -0.28
N CYS A 27 10.35 -11.85 -0.56
CA CYS A 27 8.99 -12.15 -0.99
C CYS A 27 8.98 -12.78 -2.39
N LEU A 28 9.68 -12.19 -3.34
CA LEU A 28 9.83 -12.72 -4.71
C LEU A 28 10.44 -14.13 -4.75
N ALA A 29 11.37 -14.44 -3.84
CA ALA A 29 11.95 -15.78 -3.76
C ALA A 29 10.95 -16.84 -3.27
N ARG A 30 9.96 -16.45 -2.45
CA ARG A 30 8.94 -17.34 -1.88
C ARG A 30 7.70 -17.50 -2.75
N HIS A 31 7.41 -16.51 -3.60
CA HIS A 31 6.19 -16.45 -4.40
C HIS A 31 6.53 -16.34 -5.90
N PRO A 32 6.58 -17.46 -6.64
CA PRO A 32 6.97 -17.47 -8.05
C PRO A 32 6.08 -16.62 -8.97
N ASP A 33 4.80 -16.49 -8.61
CA ASP A 33 3.77 -15.76 -9.36
C ASP A 33 3.68 -14.27 -8.97
N LEU A 34 4.53 -13.81 -8.05
CA LEU A 34 4.62 -12.41 -7.64
C LEU A 34 5.60 -11.64 -8.52
N ASN A 35 5.19 -10.46 -8.96
CA ASN A 35 6.04 -9.41 -9.49
C ASN A 35 6.04 -8.22 -8.52
N VAL A 36 7.17 -7.52 -8.45
CA VAL A 36 7.31 -6.33 -7.61
C VAL A 36 7.80 -5.16 -8.44
N ILE A 37 7.21 -3.99 -8.21
CA ILE A 37 7.73 -2.70 -8.67
C ILE A 37 8.20 -1.92 -7.44
N LEU A 38 9.50 -1.70 -7.31
CA LEU A 38 10.07 -0.84 -6.27
C LEU A 38 9.96 0.62 -6.71
N VAL A 39 9.28 1.45 -5.92
CA VAL A 39 8.98 2.84 -6.27
C VAL A 39 9.73 3.80 -5.33
N GLY A 40 10.56 4.68 -5.89
CA GLY A 40 11.36 5.65 -5.14
C GLY A 40 12.54 6.22 -5.93
N PRO A 41 13.43 7.00 -5.28
CA PRO A 41 14.63 7.52 -5.94
C PRO A 41 15.51 6.38 -6.46
N GLN A 42 15.79 6.40 -7.77
CA GLN A 42 16.37 5.25 -8.46
C GLN A 42 17.78 4.92 -7.93
N ASP A 43 18.58 5.95 -7.64
CA ASP A 43 19.94 5.77 -7.14
C ASP A 43 19.97 5.11 -5.76
N ILE A 44 19.01 5.45 -4.90
CA ILE A 44 18.87 4.84 -3.57
C ILE A 44 18.50 3.37 -3.71
N ILE A 45 17.51 3.05 -4.55
CA ILE A 45 17.11 1.66 -4.81
C ILE A 45 18.27 0.85 -5.42
N ALA A 46 18.98 1.43 -6.39
CA ALA A 46 20.12 0.77 -7.03
C ALA A 46 21.24 0.46 -6.03
N ALA A 47 21.54 1.37 -5.10
CA ALA A 47 22.49 1.14 -4.02
C ALA A 47 22.06 -0.02 -3.11
N GLU A 48 20.80 -0.06 -2.69
CA GLU A 48 20.26 -1.15 -1.86
C GLU A 48 20.30 -2.52 -2.56
N LEU A 49 19.96 -2.57 -3.85
CA LEU A 49 20.03 -3.78 -4.66
C LEU A 49 21.47 -4.27 -4.78
N LYS A 50 22.41 -3.35 -5.08
CA LYS A 50 23.84 -3.66 -5.19
C LYS A 50 24.40 -4.23 -3.90
N ALA A 51 24.08 -3.62 -2.75
CA ALA A 51 24.52 -4.09 -1.43
C ALA A 51 24.07 -5.55 -1.14
N ARG A 52 22.94 -5.96 -1.72
CA ARG A 52 22.36 -7.30 -1.57
C ARG A 52 22.70 -8.25 -2.71
N ARG A 53 23.58 -7.84 -3.63
CA ARG A 53 23.92 -8.60 -4.85
C ARG A 53 22.68 -8.97 -5.69
N ALA A 54 21.62 -8.18 -5.59
CA ALA A 54 20.40 -8.31 -6.37
C ALA A 54 20.43 -7.34 -7.56
N ARG A 55 19.62 -7.63 -8.58
CA ARG A 55 19.44 -6.78 -9.75
C ARG A 55 17.97 -6.73 -10.11
N SER A 56 17.56 -5.65 -10.76
CA SER A 56 16.27 -5.61 -11.43
C SER A 56 16.19 -6.69 -12.51
N GLY A 57 14.98 -7.12 -12.83
CA GLY A 57 14.71 -8.15 -13.81
C GLY A 57 13.21 -8.25 -14.11
N PRO A 58 12.77 -9.29 -14.82
CA PRO A 58 11.38 -9.40 -15.29
C PRO A 58 10.32 -9.33 -14.18
N ARG A 59 10.65 -9.80 -12.97
CA ARG A 59 9.76 -9.82 -11.80
C ARG A 59 10.10 -8.77 -10.74
N LEU A 60 11.16 -7.99 -10.94
CA LEU A 60 11.61 -6.96 -10.01
C LEU A 60 11.99 -5.71 -10.80
N ILE A 61 11.04 -4.79 -10.93
CA ILE A 61 11.20 -3.57 -11.69
C ILE A 61 11.46 -2.41 -10.73
N VAL A 62 12.23 -1.42 -11.16
CA VAL A 62 12.43 -0.17 -10.44
C VAL A 62 11.68 0.94 -11.17
N ARG A 63 10.81 1.65 -10.46
CA ARG A 63 10.13 2.86 -10.95
C ARG A 63 10.67 4.05 -10.18
N HIS A 64 11.27 4.98 -10.90
CA HIS A 64 11.75 6.22 -10.31
C HIS A 64 10.58 7.08 -9.81
N ALA A 65 10.76 7.68 -8.64
CA ALA A 65 10.00 8.82 -8.14
C ALA A 65 10.98 9.79 -7.48
N SER A 66 10.89 11.08 -7.80
CA SER A 66 11.86 12.09 -7.34
C SER A 66 11.55 12.66 -5.96
N GLN A 67 10.33 12.48 -5.46
CA GLN A 67 9.88 13.03 -4.18
C GLN A 67 9.59 11.94 -3.16
N VAL A 68 9.55 12.32 -1.88
CA VAL A 68 9.19 11.45 -0.75
C VAL A 68 8.27 12.23 0.17
N VAL A 69 7.20 11.59 0.67
CA VAL A 69 6.34 12.17 1.71
C VAL A 69 6.97 11.87 3.07
N ALA A 70 7.23 12.92 3.86
CA ALA A 70 7.83 12.76 5.18
C ALA A 70 6.77 12.37 6.24
N MET A 71 7.21 11.75 7.34
CA MET A 71 6.28 11.27 8.38
C MET A 71 5.56 12.41 9.13
N ASP A 72 6.20 13.56 9.25
CA ASP A 72 5.70 14.79 9.89
C ASP A 72 4.91 15.70 8.93
N GLU A 73 4.81 15.32 7.66
CA GLU A 73 4.17 16.15 6.64
C GLU A 73 2.63 16.05 6.71
N ALA A 74 1.97 17.21 6.62
CA ALA A 74 0.51 17.25 6.60
C ALA A 74 -0.03 16.56 5.33
N PRO A 75 -0.99 15.60 5.45
CA PRO A 75 -1.53 14.85 4.32
C PRO A 75 -2.06 15.73 3.17
N ALA A 76 -2.69 16.85 3.50
CA ALA A 76 -3.25 17.77 2.52
C ALA A 76 -2.17 18.47 1.66
N LEU A 77 -0.99 18.74 2.23
CA LEU A 77 0.14 19.33 1.52
C LEU A 77 0.82 18.30 0.62
N ALA A 78 1.08 17.10 1.16
CA ALA A 78 1.63 15.98 0.40
C ALA A 78 0.77 15.67 -0.83
N LEU A 79 -0.56 15.60 -0.66
CA LEU A 79 -1.50 15.31 -1.75
C LEU A 79 -1.44 16.34 -2.90
N ARG A 80 -1.28 17.63 -2.58
CA ARG A 80 -1.28 18.71 -3.57
C ARG A 80 0.09 18.93 -4.19
N GLY A 81 1.15 18.87 -3.38
CA GLY A 81 2.51 19.29 -3.75
C GLY A 81 3.43 18.17 -4.20
N LYS A 82 3.17 16.91 -3.81
CA LYS A 82 4.09 15.77 -4.05
C LYS A 82 3.54 14.75 -5.05
N LYS A 83 3.25 15.23 -6.25
CA LYS A 83 2.70 14.43 -7.35
C LYS A 83 3.67 13.36 -7.86
N ASP A 84 4.97 13.54 -7.66
CA ASP A 84 6.00 12.57 -8.01
C ASP A 84 6.63 11.93 -6.76
N SER A 85 5.85 11.79 -5.68
CA SER A 85 6.30 11.03 -4.51
C SER A 85 6.25 9.53 -4.76
N SER A 86 7.17 8.78 -4.15
CA SER A 86 7.18 7.32 -4.19
C SER A 86 5.80 6.70 -3.88
N MET A 87 5.14 7.20 -2.84
CA MET A 87 3.78 6.83 -2.45
C MET A 87 2.75 7.15 -3.55
N ARG A 88 2.78 8.36 -4.12
CA ARG A 88 1.85 8.76 -5.17
C ARG A 88 2.03 7.93 -6.44
N VAL A 89 3.28 7.76 -6.88
CA VAL A 89 3.63 6.97 -8.07
C VAL A 89 3.20 5.52 -7.87
N ALA A 90 3.39 4.92 -6.69
CA ALA A 90 2.93 3.57 -6.41
C ALA A 90 1.40 3.41 -6.54
N ILE A 91 0.63 4.40 -6.10
CA ILE A 91 -0.84 4.43 -6.26
C ILE A 91 -1.23 4.65 -7.73
N ASP A 92 -0.52 5.54 -8.44
CA ASP A 92 -0.80 5.83 -9.85
C ASP A 92 -0.55 4.58 -10.73
N LEU A 93 0.43 3.73 -10.38
CA LEU A 93 0.64 2.43 -11.04
C LEU A 93 -0.55 1.46 -10.87
N VAL A 94 -1.22 1.51 -9.71
CA VAL A 94 -2.47 0.75 -9.51
C VAL A 94 -3.59 1.35 -10.37
N LYS A 95 -3.67 2.68 -10.45
CA LYS A 95 -4.67 3.37 -11.27
C LYS A 95 -4.51 3.09 -12.76
N SER A 96 -3.27 2.98 -13.26
CA SER A 96 -2.97 2.70 -14.66
C SER A 96 -3.11 1.21 -15.03
N GLY A 97 -3.23 0.33 -14.02
CA GLY A 97 -3.26 -1.13 -14.23
C GLY A 97 -1.87 -1.76 -14.43
N GLU A 98 -0.79 -1.00 -14.22
CA GLU A 98 0.59 -1.55 -14.20
C GLU A 98 0.86 -2.38 -12.93
N ALA A 99 0.14 -2.12 -11.84
CA ALA A 99 0.15 -2.92 -10.61
C ALA A 99 -1.28 -3.31 -10.20
N ASP A 100 -1.45 -4.49 -9.61
CA ASP A 100 -2.73 -4.95 -9.05
C ASP A 100 -2.98 -4.38 -7.64
N ALA A 101 -1.91 -4.07 -6.89
CA ALA A 101 -1.97 -3.49 -5.55
C ALA A 101 -0.74 -2.64 -5.23
N CYS A 102 -0.84 -1.82 -4.17
CA CYS A 102 0.32 -1.11 -3.63
C CYS A 102 0.46 -1.27 -2.11
N VAL A 103 1.71 -1.14 -1.62
CA VAL A 103 2.06 -1.22 -0.19
C VAL A 103 2.99 -0.06 0.16
N SER A 104 2.71 0.61 1.28
CA SER A 104 3.58 1.65 1.86
C SER A 104 3.55 1.55 3.38
N ALA A 105 4.72 1.74 3.99
CA ALA A 105 4.87 1.93 5.44
C ALA A 105 5.00 3.41 5.82
N GLY A 106 4.71 4.34 4.90
CA GLY A 106 4.79 5.78 5.11
C GLY A 106 3.61 6.35 5.91
N ASN A 107 3.49 7.67 5.89
CA ASN A 107 2.44 8.39 6.62
C ASN A 107 1.03 7.90 6.25
N THR A 108 0.32 7.30 7.22
CA THR A 108 -1.00 6.68 7.01
C THR A 108 -2.04 7.65 6.45
N GLY A 109 -2.06 8.89 6.97
CA GLY A 109 -3.00 9.92 6.51
C GLY A 109 -2.73 10.34 5.07
N ALA A 110 -1.46 10.50 4.69
CA ALA A 110 -1.06 10.81 3.32
C ALA A 110 -1.40 9.66 2.36
N LEU A 111 -1.17 8.41 2.78
CA LEU A 111 -1.50 7.22 1.99
C LEU A 111 -3.01 7.13 1.74
N MET A 112 -3.82 7.25 2.80
CA MET A 112 -5.28 7.20 2.69
C MET A 112 -5.82 8.35 1.83
N ALA A 113 -5.37 9.58 2.06
CA ALA A 113 -5.81 10.75 1.31
C ALA A 113 -5.47 10.63 -0.18
N THR A 114 -4.25 10.17 -0.50
CA THR A 114 -3.79 9.99 -1.87
C THR A 114 -4.52 8.85 -2.57
N ALA A 115 -4.67 7.69 -1.91
CA ALA A 115 -5.40 6.55 -2.46
C ALA A 115 -6.86 6.92 -2.75
N ARG A 116 -7.54 7.56 -1.80
CA ARG A 116 -8.92 8.03 -1.99
C ARG A 116 -9.03 9.03 -3.14
N PHE A 117 -8.07 9.94 -3.28
CA PHE A 117 -8.10 10.92 -4.36
C PHE A 117 -7.89 10.29 -5.74
N VAL A 118 -6.95 9.36 -5.86
CA VAL A 118 -6.54 8.76 -7.15
C VAL A 118 -7.43 7.59 -7.55
N LEU A 119 -7.62 6.63 -6.65
CA LEU A 119 -8.33 5.38 -6.93
C LEU A 119 -9.85 5.53 -6.81
N LYS A 120 -10.32 6.48 -5.99
CA LYS A 120 -11.72 6.64 -5.56
C LYS A 120 -12.20 5.44 -4.73
N THR A 121 -13.40 5.57 -4.18
CA THR A 121 -14.08 4.47 -3.49
C THR A 121 -14.80 3.57 -4.50
N LEU A 122 -15.15 2.36 -4.06
CA LEU A 122 -16.03 1.49 -4.82
C LEU A 122 -17.43 2.11 -4.98
N PRO A 123 -18.18 1.78 -6.04
CA PRO A 123 -19.56 2.22 -6.21
C PRO A 123 -20.41 1.88 -4.96
N GLY A 124 -21.13 2.86 -4.44
CA GLY A 124 -21.96 2.70 -3.25
C GLY A 124 -21.23 2.78 -1.92
N ILE A 125 -19.90 3.00 -1.92
CA ILE A 125 -19.11 3.27 -0.71
C ILE A 125 -18.81 4.75 -0.62
N ASP A 126 -19.27 5.40 0.46
CA ASP A 126 -19.12 6.84 0.64
C ASP A 126 -17.73 7.21 1.16
N ARG A 127 -17.21 6.38 2.07
CA ARG A 127 -15.91 6.59 2.74
C ARG A 127 -15.13 5.29 2.86
N PRO A 128 -13.80 5.31 2.65
CA PRO A 128 -12.96 4.17 2.98
C PRO A 128 -12.85 4.01 4.50
N ALA A 129 -12.47 2.82 4.96
CA ALA A 129 -12.17 2.52 6.35
C ALA A 129 -10.79 1.85 6.46
N ILE A 130 -10.09 2.08 7.58
CA ILE A 130 -8.87 1.33 7.91
C ILE A 130 -9.29 0.04 8.59
N ALA A 131 -8.92 -1.08 7.99
CA ALA A 131 -9.15 -2.41 8.55
C ALA A 131 -7.88 -2.93 9.22
N ALA A 132 -8.01 -3.42 10.45
CA ALA A 132 -6.91 -4.07 11.16
C ALA A 132 -7.36 -5.41 11.76
N VAL A 133 -6.51 -6.42 11.64
CA VAL A 133 -6.71 -7.71 12.31
C VAL A 133 -6.16 -7.60 13.72
N MET A 134 -7.05 -7.76 14.71
CA MET A 134 -6.72 -7.68 16.13
C MET A 134 -6.77 -9.07 16.76
N PRO A 135 -5.78 -9.45 17.60
CA PRO A 135 -5.80 -10.73 18.30
C PRO A 135 -6.93 -10.78 19.35
N THR A 136 -7.47 -11.97 19.57
CA THR A 136 -8.43 -12.29 20.63
C THR A 136 -7.95 -13.53 21.39
N ILE A 137 -8.59 -13.86 22.52
CA ILE A 137 -8.25 -15.07 23.30
C ILE A 137 -8.35 -16.35 22.45
N LYS A 138 -9.25 -16.38 21.45
CA LYS A 138 -9.55 -17.58 20.65
C LYS A 138 -9.13 -17.48 19.18
N GLY A 139 -8.40 -16.44 18.78
CA GLY A 139 -8.03 -16.21 17.38
C GLY A 139 -7.84 -14.73 17.08
N HIS A 140 -8.55 -14.22 16.09
CA HIS A 140 -8.48 -12.81 15.70
C HIS A 140 -9.85 -12.28 15.29
N ALA A 141 -9.98 -10.95 15.25
CA ALA A 141 -11.15 -10.25 14.74
C ALA A 141 -10.69 -9.13 13.81
N LEU A 142 -11.43 -8.91 12.73
CA LEU A 142 -11.22 -7.75 11.86
C LEU A 142 -11.98 -6.55 12.44
N VAL A 143 -11.28 -5.44 12.67
CA VAL A 143 -11.85 -4.21 13.20
C VAL A 143 -11.82 -3.12 12.13
N LEU A 144 -12.98 -2.47 11.93
CA LEU A 144 -13.15 -1.26 11.13
C LEU A 144 -14.07 -0.30 11.89
N ASP A 145 -13.88 1.01 11.89
CA ASP A 145 -12.79 1.78 11.27
C ASP A 145 -11.70 2.09 12.31
N MET A 146 -10.43 1.90 11.94
CA MET A 146 -9.26 2.14 12.81
C MET A 146 -8.64 3.54 12.63
N GLY A 147 -9.43 4.52 12.21
CA GLY A 147 -9.03 5.93 12.19
C GLY A 147 -8.92 6.57 10.81
N ALA A 148 -9.54 6.03 9.76
CA ALA A 148 -9.73 6.79 8.52
C ALA A 148 -10.72 7.96 8.72
N ASN A 149 -11.72 7.77 9.57
CA ASN A 149 -12.82 8.70 9.78
C ASN A 149 -12.96 9.04 11.26
N VAL A 150 -13.12 10.34 11.55
CA VAL A 150 -13.41 10.82 12.91
C VAL A 150 -14.91 10.70 13.21
N ASP A 151 -15.75 11.05 12.24
CA ASP A 151 -17.20 11.04 12.36
C ASP A 151 -17.83 10.02 11.40
N CYS A 152 -18.72 9.18 11.93
CA CYS A 152 -19.45 8.17 11.17
C CYS A 152 -20.96 8.25 11.42
N THR A 153 -21.76 8.15 10.36
CA THR A 153 -23.20 7.96 10.47
C THR A 153 -23.53 6.46 10.58
N ALA A 154 -24.79 6.12 10.86
CA ALA A 154 -25.24 4.74 10.90
C ALA A 154 -25.03 4.03 9.54
N GLU A 155 -25.23 4.75 8.44
CA GLU A 155 -25.03 4.24 7.08
C GLU A 155 -23.55 3.91 6.81
N HIS A 156 -22.61 4.74 7.29
CA HIS A 156 -21.19 4.44 7.18
C HIS A 156 -20.84 3.16 7.94
N LEU A 157 -21.36 2.99 9.17
CA LEU A 157 -21.11 1.79 9.97
C LEU A 157 -21.67 0.52 9.30
N LEU A 158 -22.84 0.63 8.65
CA LEU A 158 -23.39 -0.45 7.84
C LEU A 158 -22.46 -0.81 6.66
N GLN A 159 -22.00 0.20 5.90
CA GLN A 159 -21.05 -0.02 4.81
C GLN A 159 -19.75 -0.69 5.30
N PHE A 160 -19.24 -0.28 6.47
CA PHE A 160 -18.03 -0.86 7.05
C PHE A 160 -18.23 -2.33 7.44
N GLY A 161 -19.40 -2.67 8.02
CA GLY A 161 -19.75 -4.06 8.32
C GLY A 161 -19.78 -4.93 7.07
N ILE A 162 -20.39 -4.45 5.97
CA ILE A 162 -20.44 -5.17 4.70
C ILE A 162 -19.02 -5.33 4.11
N MET A 163 -18.24 -4.25 4.04
CA MET A 163 -16.86 -4.32 3.54
C MET A 163 -15.99 -5.27 4.36
N GLY A 164 -16.12 -5.24 5.70
CA GLY A 164 -15.41 -6.14 6.59
C GLY A 164 -15.76 -7.60 6.37
N ALA A 165 -17.06 -7.92 6.26
CA ALA A 165 -17.52 -9.27 5.96
C ALA A 165 -16.98 -9.78 4.61
N MET A 166 -17.03 -8.95 3.57
CA MET A 166 -16.47 -9.29 2.25
C MET A 166 -14.95 -9.48 2.28
N LEU A 167 -14.22 -8.66 3.06
CA LEU A 167 -12.77 -8.81 3.20
C LEU A 167 -12.40 -10.12 3.90
N VAL A 168 -13.08 -10.46 5.01
CA VAL A 168 -12.86 -11.73 5.72
C VAL A 168 -13.18 -12.90 4.80
N SER A 169 -14.33 -12.87 4.11
CA SER A 169 -14.73 -13.92 3.19
C SER A 169 -13.67 -14.14 2.09
N ALA A 170 -13.17 -13.07 1.48
CA ALA A 170 -12.19 -13.14 0.40
C ALA A 170 -10.82 -13.63 0.86
N VAL A 171 -10.36 -13.24 2.05
CA VAL A 171 -9.00 -13.54 2.56
C VAL A 171 -8.94 -14.87 3.29
N GLU A 172 -9.98 -15.22 4.04
CA GLU A 172 -10.03 -16.45 4.84
C GLU A 172 -10.72 -17.61 4.12
N HIS A 173 -11.28 -17.35 2.94
CA HIS A 173 -12.03 -18.33 2.14
C HIS A 173 -13.24 -18.93 2.89
N ILE A 174 -13.93 -18.07 3.65
CA ILE A 174 -15.13 -18.42 4.41
C ILE A 174 -16.35 -17.80 3.68
N PRO A 175 -17.47 -18.52 3.52
CA PRO A 175 -18.68 -17.98 2.87
C PRO A 175 -19.23 -16.71 3.52
#